data_AF-A0A1H1EC41-F1
#
_entry.id   AF-A0A1H1EC41-F1
#
_cell.length_a   1.000
_cell.length_b   1.000
_cell.length_c   1.000
_cell.angle_alpha   90.00
_cell.angle_beta   90.00
_cell.angle_gamma   90.00
#
_symmetry.space_group_name_H-M   'P 1'
#
loop_
_entity.id
_entity.type
_entity.pdbx_description
1 polymer ?
#
loop_
_entity_poly.entity_id
_entity_poly.type
_entity_poly.pdbx_seq_one_letter_code
_entity_poly.pdbx_strand_id
1 'polypeptide(L)' 'MEIEAEMRRKIVASVVAVGFFIALIIGLGVTFGDGATGTGGLALVGAISLFIVAMGALGLWLDG' A
#
# COMPACT_ATOMS: atom_id res chain seq x y z
N MET A 1 -24.26 15.20 -6.98
CA MET A 1 -23.80 14.75 -5.65
C MET A 1 -23.45 13.26 -5.59
N GLU A 2 -24.10 12.34 -6.30
CA GLU A 2 -23.77 10.90 -6.22
C GLU A 2 -22.38 10.57 -6.82
N ILE A 3 -22.06 11.13 -7.98
CA ILE A 3 -20.72 11.06 -8.62
C ILE A 3 -19.62 11.64 -7.72
N GLU A 4 -19.92 12.70 -6.95
CA GLU A 4 -18.94 13.30 -6.04
C GLU A 4 -18.63 12.38 -4.86
N ALA A 5 -19.63 11.64 -4.36
CA ALA A 5 -19.46 10.69 -3.26
C ALA A 5 -18.66 9.46 -3.70
N GLU A 6 -18.92 8.95 -4.91
CA GLU A 6 -18.20 7.82 -5.47
C GLU A 6 -16.74 8.16 -5.79
N MET A 7 -16.50 9.32 -6.41
CA MET A 7 -15.15 9.84 -6.67
C MET A 7 -14.39 10.12 -5.38
N ARG A 8 -15.05 10.70 -4.36
CA ARG A 8 -14.47 10.89 -3.03
C ARG A 8 -14.06 9.56 -2.39
N ARG A 9 -14.88 8.51 -2.52
CA ARG A 9 -14.57 7.17 -1.98
C ARG A 9 -13.32 6.57 -2.64
N LYS A 10 -13.18 6.70 -3.96
CA LYS A 10 -11.98 6.24 -4.69
C LYS A 10 -10.71 6.98 -4.24
N ILE A 11 -10.79 8.31 -4.09
CA ILE A 11 -9.67 9.13 -3.59
C ILE A 11 -9.28 8.72 -2.17
N VAL A 12 -10.25 8.64 -1.26
CA VAL A 12 -10.00 8.27 0.14
C VAL A 12 -9.39 6.88 0.24
N ALA A 13 -9.91 5.90 -0.51
CA ALA A 13 -9.35 4.55 -0.55
C ALA A 13 -7.89 4.54 -1.02
N SER A 14 -7.57 5.29 -2.07
CA SER A 14 -6.20 5.40 -2.59
C SER A 14 -5.26 6.06 -1.57
N VAL A 15 -5.69 7.15 -0.92
CA VAL A 15 -4.91 7.83 0.12
C VAL A 15 -4.64 6.90 1.30
N VAL A 16 -5.66 6.16 1.74
CA VAL A 16 -5.51 5.17 2.84
C VAL A 16 -4.53 4.07 2.45
N ALA A 17 -4.62 3.54 1.22
CA ALA A 17 -3.71 2.51 0.74
C ALA A 17 -2.24 2.99 0.69
N VAL A 18 -2.01 4.21 0.20
CA VAL A 18 -0.67 4.81 0.19
C VAL A 18 -0.17 5.05 1.62
N GLY A 19 -1.01 5.56 2.51
CA GLY A 19 -0.66 5.75 3.92
C GLY A 19 -0.29 4.45 4.61
N PHE A 20 -1.04 3.38 4.37
CA PHE A 20 -0.74 2.04 4.85
C PHE A 20 0.62 1.55 4.33
N PHE A 21 0.90 1.73 3.05
CA PHE A 21 2.18 1.33 2.47
C PHE A 21 3.37 2.06 3.10
N ILE A 22 3.26 3.37 3.29
CA ILE A 22 4.28 4.17 3.97
C ILE A 22 4.53 3.64 5.39
N ALA A 23 3.48 3.37 6.16
CA ALA A 23 3.60 2.81 7.50
C ALA A 23 4.29 1.44 7.49
N LEU A 24 4.01 0.61 6.49
CA LEU A 24 4.66 -0.69 6.29
C LEU A 24 6.17 -0.55 6.05
N ILE A 25 6.57 0.38 5.17
CA ILE A 25 7.98 0.65 4.88
C ILE A 25 8.71 1.20 6.11
N ILE A 26 8.08 2.11 6.86
CA ILE A 26 8.63 2.62 8.13
C ILE A 26 8.80 1.47 9.12
N GLY A 27 7.79 0.60 9.27
CA GLY A 27 7.85 -0.57 10.15
C GLY A 27 8.98 -1.53 9.78
N LEU A 28 9.18 -1.78 8.48
CA LEU A 28 10.32 -2.55 7.98
C LEU A 28 11.65 -1.85 8.28
N GLY A 29 11.74 -0.53 8.09
CA GLY A 29 12.94 0.23 8.42
C GLY A 29 13.30 0.14 9.90
N VAL A 30 12.33 0.25 10.80
CA VAL A 30 12.56 0.11 12.25
C VAL A 30 12.93 -1.33 12.62
N THR A 31 12.32 -2.33 11.96
CA THR A 31 12.54 -3.75 12.28
C THR A 31 13.89 -4.27 11.77
N PHE A 32 14.31 -3.83 10.58
CA PHE A 32 15.52 -4.34 9.92
C PHE A 32 16.70 -3.35 9.96
N GLY A 33 16.49 -2.13 10.49
CA GLY A 33 17.53 -1.12 10.74
C GLY A 33 18.21 -0.64 9.46
N ASP A 34 19.35 -1.26 9.16
CA ASP A 34 20.36 -0.72 8.23
C ASP A 34 20.57 -1.60 6.98
N GLY A 35 19.87 -2.74 6.89
CA GLY A 35 20.12 -3.74 5.86
C GLY A 35 18.92 -3.95 4.95
N ALA A 36 18.86 -3.23 3.83
CA ALA A 36 18.13 -3.70 2.63
C ALA A 36 18.82 -4.92 1.97
N THR A 37 19.64 -5.65 2.74
CA THR A 37 20.47 -6.78 2.34
C THR A 37 20.01 -8.02 3.09
N GLY A 38 20.10 -9.19 2.45
CA GLY A 38 19.57 -10.44 3.01
C GLY A 38 18.06 -10.38 3.26
N THR A 39 17.64 -10.73 4.48
CA THR A 39 16.22 -10.83 4.85
C THR A 39 15.47 -9.50 4.78
N GLY A 40 16.10 -8.37 5.12
CA GLY A 40 15.46 -7.05 5.04
C GLY A 40 15.17 -6.63 3.60
N GLY A 41 16.06 -6.96 2.66
CA GLY A 41 15.82 -6.76 1.23
C GLY A 41 14.66 -7.59 0.69
N LEU A 42 14.58 -8.87 1.06
CA LEU A 42 13.45 -9.73 0.70
C LEU A 42 12.13 -9.23 1.31
N ALA A 43 12.16 -8.75 2.55
CA ALA A 43 10.98 -8.18 3.20
C ALA A 43 10.51 -6.91 2.48
N LEU A 44 11.44 -6.08 2.00
CA LEU A 44 11.12 -4.89 1.21
C LEU A 44 10.47 -5.25 -0.12
N VAL A 45 11.04 -6.22 -0.84
CA VAL A 45 10.45 -6.75 -2.08
C VAL A 45 9.05 -7.31 -1.81
N GLY A 46 8.88 -8.09 -0.75
CA GLY A 46 7.59 -8.64 -0.33
C GLY A 46 6.56 -7.55 -0.03
N ALA A 47 6.95 -6.47 0.66
CA ALA A 47 6.06 -5.35 0.94
C ALA A 47 5.65 -4.60 -0.33
N ILE A 48 6.57 -4.40 -1.28
CA ILE A 48 6.26 -3.80 -2.59
C ILE A 48 5.29 -4.68 -3.37
N SER A 49 5.55 -5.99 -3.45
CA SER A 49 4.67 -6.94 -4.14
C SER A 49 3.28 -6.96 -3.50
N LEU A 50 3.21 -6.98 -2.17
CA LEU A 50 1.95 -6.92 -1.42
C LEU A 50 1.18 -5.63 -1.73
N PHE A 51 1.87 -4.49 -1.79
CA PHE A 51 1.24 -3.21 -2.13
C PHE A 51 0.66 -3.17 -3.54
N ILE A 52 1.40 -3.69 -4.53
CA ILE A 52 0.92 -3.77 -5.92
C ILE A 52 -0.34 -4.64 -5.99
N VAL A 53 -0.32 -5.81 -5.34
CA VAL A 53 -1.50 -6.70 -5.30
C VAL A 53 -2.67 -6.03 -4.59
N ALA A 54 -2.42 -5.35 -3.46
CA ALA A 54 -3.45 -4.62 -2.74
C ALA A 54 -4.08 -3.50 -3.58
N MET A 55 -3.29 -2.75 -4.33
CA MET A 55 -3.78 -1.71 -5.24
C MET A 55 -4.57 -2.29 -6.42
N GLY A 56 -4.12 -3.43 -6.97
CA GLY A 56 -4.89 -4.16 -7.99
C GLY A 56 -6.24 -4.62 -7.45
N ALA A 57 -6.25 -5.22 -6.26
CA ALA A 57 -7.48 -5.67 -5.58
C ALA A 57 -8.41 -4.49 -5.24
N LEU A 58 -7.86 -3.37 -4.77
CA LEU A 58 -8.63 -2.16 -4.50
C LEU A 58 -9.25 -1.58 -5.77
N GLY A 59 -8.53 -1.59 -6.90
CA GLY A 59 -9.08 -1.20 -8.20
C GLY A 59 -10.28 -2.07 -8.58
N LEU A 60 -10.10 -3.40 -8.52
CA LEU A 60 -11.19 -4.36 -8.81
C LEU A 60 -12.39 -4.19 -7.88
N TRP A 61 -12.17 -3.88 -6.60
CA TRP A 61 -13.25 -3.69 -5.62
C TRP A 61 -13.96 -2.34 -5.74
N LEU A 62 -13.30 -1.32 -6.29
CA LEU A 62 -13.89 0.00 -6.50
C LEU A 62 -14.56 0.14 -7.88
N ASP A 63 -14.22 -0.74 -8.82
CA ASP A 63 -14.78 -0.76 -10.18
C ASP A 63 -15.86 -1.85 -10.38
N GLY A 64 -15.95 -2.83 -9.46
CA GLY A 64 -17.03 -3.82 -9.40
C GLY A 64 -18.17 -3.42 -8.49
#